data_AF-A0A929D9T6-F1
#
_entry.id   AF-A0A929D9T6-F1
#
_cell.length_a   1.000
_cell.length_b   1.000
_cell.length_c   1.000
_cell.angle_alpha   90.00
_cell.angle_beta   90.00
_cell.angle_gamma   90.00
#
_symmetry.space_group_name_H-M   'P 1'
#
loop_
_entity.id
_entity.type
_entity.pdbx_description
1 polymer ?
#
loop_
_entity_poly.entity_id
_entity_poly.type
_entity_poly.pdbx_seq_one_letter_code
_entity_poly.pdbx_strand_id
1 'polypeptide(L)'
;MDAELNDSPTAQEIWQALPIAGRANTWWDEVYFEIPVRAEQAADAREDVEVGELGYWPVGSDLCIFFGPTPASSDEKPHAASPVNVVGHVLGDATEFRQVSVGAMVTLSRVASG
;
A
#
# COMPACT_ATOMS: atom_id res chain seq x y z
N MET A 1 10.83 6.85 2.84
CA MET A 1 10.15 7.04 1.55
C MET A 1 8.94 7.90 1.80
N ASP A 2 8.78 8.98 1.06
CA ASP A 2 7.60 9.84 1.15
C ASP A 2 6.53 9.36 0.17
N ALA A 3 5.27 9.67 0.45
CA ALA A 3 4.12 9.27 -0.35
C ALA A 3 3.02 10.34 -0.31
N GLU A 4 2.24 10.40 -1.38
CA GLU A 4 1.04 11.23 -1.47
C GLU A 4 -0.20 10.35 -1.44
N LEU A 5 -1.13 10.68 -0.55
CA LEU A 5 -2.45 10.09 -0.50
C LEU A 5 -3.41 10.88 -1.39
N ASN A 6 -4.35 10.17 -2.03
CA ASN A 6 -5.41 10.79 -2.82
C ASN A 6 -6.59 11.25 -1.92
N ASP A 7 -7.62 11.82 -2.54
CA ASP A 7 -8.79 12.36 -1.84
C ASP A 7 -9.86 11.31 -1.48
N SER A 8 -9.59 10.01 -1.70
CA SER A 8 -10.57 8.94 -1.47
C SER A 8 -10.95 8.83 0.02
N PRO A 9 -12.16 8.33 0.35
CA PRO A 9 -12.56 8.13 1.75
C PRO A 9 -11.58 7.21 2.51
N THR A 10 -11.12 6.14 1.87
CA THR A 10 -10.15 5.21 2.47
C THR A 10 -8.82 5.91 2.78
N ALA A 11 -8.31 6.74 1.86
CA ALA A 11 -7.10 7.51 2.07
C ALA A 11 -7.23 8.52 3.22
N GLN A 12 -8.40 9.16 3.36
CA GLN A 12 -8.68 10.07 4.47
C GLN A 12 -8.70 9.34 5.82
N GLU A 13 -9.30 8.15 5.89
CA GLU A 13 -9.27 7.32 7.10
C GLU A 13 -7.85 6.92 7.50
N ILE A 14 -7.02 6.52 6.51
CA ILE A 14 -5.60 6.23 6.73
C ILE A 14 -4.89 7.48 7.28
N TRP A 15 -5.09 8.64 6.67
CA TRP A 15 -4.48 9.91 7.11
C TRP A 15 -4.86 10.29 8.56
N GLN A 16 -6.11 10.02 8.95
CA GLN A 16 -6.60 10.27 10.31
C GLN A 16 -6.02 9.30 11.33
N ALA A 17 -5.75 8.05 10.93
CA ALA A 17 -5.16 7.03 11.78
C ALA A 17 -3.64 7.20 12.01
N LEU A 18 -2.96 8.05 11.24
CA LEU A 18 -1.53 8.31 11.43
C LEU A 18 -1.23 8.93 12.83
N PRO A 19 -0.14 8.51 13.51
CA PRO A 19 0.86 7.55 13.05
C PRO A 19 0.44 6.08 13.23
N ILE A 20 0.87 5.23 12.31
CA ILE A 20 0.60 3.78 12.30
C ILE A 20 1.93 3.03 12.37
N ALA A 21 1.99 1.95 13.15
CA ALA A 21 3.13 1.04 13.17
C ALA A 21 2.65 -0.40 12.97
N GLY A 22 3.42 -1.18 12.21
CA GLY A 22 3.08 -2.56 11.86
C GLY A 22 4.32 -3.38 11.51
N ARG A 23 4.10 -4.64 11.16
CA ARG A 23 5.15 -5.54 10.67
C ARG A 23 4.89 -5.88 9.22
N ALA A 24 5.91 -5.68 8.38
CA ALA A 24 5.83 -6.01 6.98
C ALA A 24 5.65 -7.52 6.76
N ASN A 25 4.74 -7.86 5.88
CA ASN A 25 4.76 -9.08 5.10
C ASN A 25 5.27 -8.75 3.69
N THR A 26 5.69 -9.76 2.95
CA THR A 26 6.16 -9.62 1.57
C THR A 26 5.49 -10.65 0.69
N TRP A 27 5.07 -10.26 -0.52
CA TRP A 27 4.52 -11.16 -1.52
C TRP A 27 5.12 -10.83 -2.89
N TRP A 28 6.28 -11.41 -3.17
CA TRP A 28 7.13 -11.01 -4.31
C TRP A 28 7.47 -9.50 -4.24
N ASP A 29 7.12 -8.72 -5.27
CA ASP A 29 7.38 -7.28 -5.32
C ASP A 29 6.21 -6.46 -4.74
N GLU A 30 5.67 -6.96 -3.63
CA GLU A 30 4.68 -6.30 -2.80
C GLU A 30 5.11 -6.37 -1.33
N VAL A 31 5.02 -5.25 -0.63
CA VAL A 31 5.05 -5.19 0.84
C VAL A 31 3.66 -4.82 1.30
N TYR A 32 3.15 -5.53 2.30
CA TYR A 32 1.87 -5.22 2.91
C TYR A 32 1.91 -5.41 4.42
N PHE A 33 1.08 -4.67 5.16
CA PHE A 33 0.98 -4.79 6.61
C PHE A 33 -0.36 -4.26 7.12
N GLU A 34 -0.85 -4.86 8.21
CA GLU A 34 -2.13 -4.51 8.81
C GLU A 34 -2.10 -3.09 9.36
N ILE A 35 -3.18 -2.35 9.12
CA ILE A 35 -3.38 -1.00 9.64
C ILE A 35 -4.71 -0.92 10.41
N PRO A 36 -4.85 -0.01 11.39
CA PRO A 36 -6.07 0.11 12.20
C PRO A 36 -7.21 0.86 11.47
N VAL A 37 -7.40 0.58 10.18
CA VAL A 37 -8.43 1.17 9.32
C VAL A 37 -9.36 0.08 8.82
N ARG A 38 -10.67 0.33 8.86
CA ARG A 38 -11.71 -0.59 8.42
C ARG A 38 -12.57 0.11 7.37
N ALA A 39 -12.23 -0.11 6.10
CA ALA A 39 -12.99 0.41 4.97
C ALA A 39 -13.52 -0.74 4.11
N GLU A 40 -14.69 -0.55 3.51
CA GLU A 40 -15.24 -1.49 2.53
C GLU A 40 -14.52 -1.36 1.18
N GLN A 41 -14.70 -2.35 0.30
CA GLN A 41 -14.22 -2.26 -1.07
C GLN A 41 -14.90 -1.09 -1.79
N ALA A 42 -14.08 -0.16 -2.31
CA ALA A 42 -14.57 1.01 -3.03
C ALA A 42 -15.12 0.62 -4.42
N ALA A 43 -15.99 1.46 -4.97
CA ALA A 43 -16.60 1.21 -6.28
C ALA A 43 -15.57 1.20 -7.43
N ASP A 44 -14.46 1.89 -7.25
CA ASP A 44 -13.32 2.01 -8.16
C ASP A 44 -12.14 1.12 -7.75
N ALA A 45 -12.32 0.21 -6.78
CA ALA A 45 -11.31 -0.75 -6.40
C ALA A 45 -10.96 -1.65 -7.59
N ARG A 46 -9.66 -1.94 -7.76
CA ARG A 46 -9.14 -2.68 -8.91
C ARG A 46 -7.95 -3.54 -8.53
N GLU A 47 -7.66 -4.53 -9.37
CA GLU A 47 -6.50 -5.42 -9.20
C GLU A 47 -5.29 -4.90 -9.99
N ASP A 48 -5.52 -4.33 -11.18
CA ASP A 48 -4.48 -3.67 -11.97
C ASP A 48 -3.98 -2.40 -11.27
N VAL A 49 -2.72 -2.39 -10.88
CA VAL A 49 -2.06 -1.24 -10.24
C VAL A 49 -0.74 -0.94 -10.94
N GLU A 50 -0.17 0.24 -10.66
CA GLU A 50 1.10 0.68 -11.22
C GLU A 50 2.22 0.59 -10.17
N VAL A 51 3.47 0.49 -10.63
CA VAL A 51 4.64 0.52 -9.75
C VAL A 51 4.65 1.83 -8.97
N GLY A 52 4.70 1.73 -7.64
CA GLY A 52 4.66 2.83 -6.70
C GLY A 52 3.26 3.18 -6.18
N GLU A 53 2.18 2.57 -6.70
CA GLU A 53 0.85 2.78 -6.13
C GLU A 53 0.72 2.16 -4.73
N LEU A 54 -0.09 2.82 -3.91
CA LEU A 54 -0.52 2.37 -2.59
C LEU A 54 -1.95 1.86 -2.70
N GLY A 55 -2.17 0.62 -2.27
CA GLY A 55 -3.49 0.00 -2.19
C GLY A 55 -3.87 -0.28 -0.75
N TYR A 56 -5.15 -0.10 -0.40
CA TYR A 56 -5.71 -0.67 0.82
C TYR A 56 -6.47 -1.94 0.45
N TRP A 57 -6.13 -3.07 1.07
CA TRP A 57 -6.78 -4.35 0.84
C TRP A 57 -7.86 -4.62 1.91
N PRO A 58 -9.16 -4.53 1.57
CA PRO A 58 -10.23 -4.56 2.57
C PRO A 58 -10.32 -5.89 3.34
N VAL A 59 -9.97 -7.00 2.70
CA VAL A 59 -10.06 -8.35 3.30
C VAL A 59 -9.12 -8.50 4.49
N GLY A 60 -7.88 -8.01 4.36
CA GLY A 60 -6.85 -8.06 5.41
C GLY A 60 -6.83 -6.82 6.31
N SER A 61 -7.45 -5.71 5.88
CA SER A 61 -7.22 -4.39 6.46
C SER A 61 -5.74 -3.98 6.38
N ASP A 62 -5.12 -4.31 5.25
CA ASP A 62 -3.70 -4.09 5.00
C ASP A 62 -3.48 -2.87 4.10
N LEU A 63 -2.39 -2.14 4.34
CA LEU A 63 -1.82 -1.24 3.35
C LEU A 63 -0.79 -2.00 2.52
N CYS A 64 -0.93 -1.98 1.20
CA CYS A 64 -0.07 -2.59 0.20
C CYS A 64 0.75 -1.52 -0.53
N ILE A 65 2.02 -1.82 -0.78
CA ILE A 65 2.95 -1.02 -1.58
C ILE A 65 3.45 -1.92 -2.71
N PHE A 66 3.11 -1.56 -3.95
CA PHE A 66 3.46 -2.35 -5.14
C PHE A 66 4.71 -1.77 -5.81
N PHE A 67 5.73 -2.59 -6.07
CA PHE A 67 6.99 -2.14 -6.67
C PHE A 67 7.52 -3.04 -7.79
N GLY A 68 6.64 -3.91 -8.31
CA GLY A 68 6.92 -4.84 -9.40
C GLY A 68 5.81 -5.88 -9.51
N PRO A 69 5.95 -6.89 -10.38
CA PRO A 69 4.93 -7.92 -10.57
C PRO A 69 4.66 -8.69 -9.27
N THR A 70 3.45 -9.17 -9.07
CA THR A 70 3.11 -10.08 -7.96
C THR A 70 2.88 -11.48 -8.52
N PRO A 71 2.65 -12.51 -7.68
CA PRO A 71 2.24 -13.81 -8.17
C PRO A 71 0.88 -13.83 -8.91
N ALA A 72 0.05 -12.79 -8.81
CA ALA A 72 -1.16 -12.64 -9.62
C ALA A 72 -0.90 -11.99 -10.99
N SER A 73 0.28 -11.39 -11.20
CA SER A 73 0.63 -10.72 -12.46
C SER A 73 0.80 -11.72 -13.60
N SER A 74 0.26 -11.39 -14.78
CA SER A 74 0.52 -12.11 -16.04
C SER A 74 1.57 -11.43 -16.93
N ASP A 75 1.99 -10.22 -16.57
CA ASP A 75 3.01 -9.43 -17.25
C ASP A 75 3.95 -8.75 -16.23
N GLU A 76 4.71 -7.74 -16.67
CA GLU A 76 5.67 -7.03 -15.80
C GLU A 76 5.00 -6.00 -14.87
N LYS A 77 3.69 -5.76 -15.00
CA LYS A 77 2.95 -4.82 -14.14
C LYS A 77 2.46 -5.52 -12.86
N PRO A 78 2.38 -4.79 -11.73
CA PRO A 78 1.78 -5.33 -10.53
C PRO A 78 0.29 -5.59 -10.72
N HIS A 79 -0.17 -6.70 -10.18
CA HIS A 79 -1.58 -7.05 -10.09
C HIS A 79 -1.87 -7.50 -8.66
N ALA A 80 -2.81 -6.89 -7.96
CA ALA A 80 -3.16 -7.30 -6.61
C ALA A 80 -3.81 -8.71 -6.59
N ALA A 81 -3.82 -9.36 -5.43
CA ALA A 81 -4.45 -10.69 -5.28
C ALA A 81 -5.99 -10.64 -5.44
N SER A 82 -6.59 -9.50 -5.09
CA SER A 82 -8.00 -9.15 -5.30
C SER A 82 -8.12 -7.62 -5.32
N PRO A 83 -9.30 -7.02 -5.61
CA PRO A 83 -9.39 -5.56 -5.77
C PRO A 83 -8.96 -4.82 -4.51
N VAL A 84 -8.11 -3.81 -4.69
CA VAL A 84 -7.66 -2.88 -3.64
C VAL A 84 -8.24 -1.50 -3.87
N ASN A 85 -8.49 -0.77 -2.79
CA ASN A 85 -8.81 0.65 -2.88
C ASN A 85 -7.49 1.38 -3.12
N VAL A 86 -7.30 2.00 -4.29
CA VAL A 86 -6.09 2.78 -4.54
C VAL A 86 -6.15 4.06 -3.72
N VAL A 87 -5.19 4.27 -2.83
CA VAL A 87 -5.19 5.34 -1.83
C VAL A 87 -4.10 6.38 -2.05
N GLY A 88 -3.15 6.14 -2.95
CA GLY A 88 -2.04 7.05 -3.18
C GLY A 88 -0.91 6.42 -3.96
N HIS A 89 0.27 7.03 -3.86
CA HIS A 89 1.50 6.55 -4.47
C HIS A 89 2.73 7.05 -3.69
N VAL A 90 3.85 6.32 -3.78
CA VAL A 90 5.13 6.77 -3.25
C VAL A 90 5.80 7.77 -4.20
N LEU A 91 6.57 8.71 -3.66
CA LEU A 91 7.21 9.78 -4.43
C LEU A 91 8.64 9.46 -4.90
N GLY A 92 9.27 8.45 -4.31
CA GLY A 92 10.61 7.99 -4.71
C GLY A 92 10.58 6.66 -5.44
N ASP A 93 11.76 6.05 -5.58
CA ASP A 93 11.90 4.77 -6.25
C ASP A 93 11.33 3.63 -5.39
N ALA A 94 10.13 3.15 -5.76
CA ALA A 94 9.45 2.07 -5.07
C ALA A 94 10.28 0.77 -5.05
N THR A 95 11.20 0.57 -6.00
CA THR A 95 12.00 -0.66 -6.07
C THR A 95 12.96 -0.82 -4.88
N GLU A 96 13.26 0.24 -4.15
CA GLU A 96 14.02 0.19 -2.90
C GLU A 96 13.35 -0.71 -1.85
N PHE A 97 12.03 -0.92 -1.91
CA PHE A 97 11.31 -1.81 -0.99
C PHE A 97 11.66 -3.29 -1.17
N ARG A 98 12.36 -3.70 -2.23
CA ARG A 98 12.88 -5.08 -2.39
C ARG A 98 13.82 -5.52 -1.27
N GLN A 99 14.43 -4.58 -0.56
CA GLN A 99 15.29 -4.87 0.58
C GLN A 99 14.51 -5.18 1.87
N VAL A 100 13.20 -4.92 1.90
CA VAL A 100 12.36 -5.16 3.08
C VAL A 100 12.21 -6.66 3.31
N SER A 101 12.49 -7.08 4.54
CA SER A 101 12.30 -8.47 4.98
C SER A 101 10.99 -8.63 5.73
N VAL A 102 10.39 -9.82 5.65
CA VAL A 102 9.25 -10.20 6.49
C VAL A 102 9.56 -9.93 7.96
N GLY A 103 8.62 -9.31 8.66
CA GLY A 103 8.73 -8.94 10.07
C GLY A 103 9.42 -7.62 10.33
N ALA A 104 9.95 -6.93 9.30
CA ALA A 104 10.50 -5.59 9.45
C ALA A 104 9.45 -4.63 10.03
N MET A 105 9.89 -3.78 10.96
CA MET A 105 9.01 -2.75 11.53
C MET A 105 8.76 -1.67 10.48
N VAL A 106 7.48 -1.37 10.25
CA VAL A 106 7.05 -0.28 9.37
C VAL A 106 6.37 0.78 10.22
N THR A 107 6.67 2.05 9.95
CA THR A 107 6.00 3.20 10.55
C THR A 107 5.52 4.13 9.45
N LEU A 108 4.24 4.45 9.48
CA LEU A 108 3.65 5.52 8.68
C LEU A 108 3.47 6.75 9.57
N SER A 109 3.96 7.90 9.09
CA SER A 109 3.85 9.17 9.79
C SER A 109 3.60 10.29 8.78
N ARG A 110 2.92 11.35 9.22
CA ARG A 110 2.80 12.58 8.44
C ARG A 110 4.20 13.18 8.25
N VAL A 111 4.49 13.64 7.04
CA VAL A 111 5.71 14.41 6.77
C VAL A 111 5.61 15.71 7.57
N ALA A 112 6.63 16.02 8.37
CA ALA A 112 6.66 17.27 9.13
C ALA A 112 6.67 18.44 8.14
N SER A 113 5.71 19.35 8.27
CA SER A 113 5.74 20.64 7.58
C SER A 113 6.87 21.46 8.23
N GLY A 114 7.96 21.67 7.50
CA GLY A 114 9.05 22.57 7.91
C GLY A 114 8.63 24.04 7.92
#